data_AF-L2FU80-F1
#
_entry.id   AF-L2FU80-F1
#
_cell.length_a   1.000
_cell.length_b   1.000
_cell.length_c   1.000
_cell.angle_alpha   90.00
_cell.angle_beta   90.00
_cell.angle_gamma   90.00
#
_symmetry.space_group_name_H-M   'P 1'
#
loop_
_entity.id
_entity.type
_entity.pdbx_description
1 polymer ?
#
loop_
_entity_poly.entity_id
_entity_poly.type
_entity_poly.pdbx_seq_one_letter_code
_entity_poly.pdbx_strand_id
1 'polypeptide(L)'
;MSGRYSLRQTPRKKELFEGMVETPRRVSSRRKSPENEPTADTTESKMSARTPRRRATGKFREELDDEMVTDKSVLNGKAEVEEPLANGYSNGHGNGHTNGHVKEESVNGHATNGHVEEKKPELFTNGDAAPPTKENAQRVYQEGEIIDGWKVGTDPKIDTSGEFEFGGSLGTLSLMIGFPLLMWYMWIGATYYDGGVPRPRDGESLGEFFRHLANLVYTGAFPSLRAWRIYWTFFIFEGACYCLLPGVWAWGKPLAHEGGKQLKYFCNAYVSWYFTIAVMAVLHFSGLFPIYTFIDEFGPLMTVAILSGYLVSFVAYFSALWRGAQHRMTGYPIYDFFLGAELNPRMFGILDFKMFFEVRIPWFILFGLSCGAAARQYERYGYISGEVLFLVLAHYLYANACAKGEQLIVPTWDMYYEKWGFMLIFWNLAGVPLSYCHCTIFLANHHPDEYKWNPIALTVLFIAYLFVYWVWDTTNSQKNSFRAQERGQLINRRTFPQLPWRVVKNPKTITSAKGDVILADGMYGYARKIHYTCDAFFAICWGLITGFKSPFPWFYPVFFCGMIAHRAARDIHRCRQKYGDAWTEYERQVPYLFIPWVI
;
A
#
# COMPACT_ATOMS: atom_id res chain seq x y z
N MET A 1 -25.26 -9.71 55.50
CA MET A 1 -25.08 -11.12 55.06
C MET A 1 -25.36 -11.13 53.56
N SER A 2 -24.35 -11.27 52.71
CA SER A 2 -23.70 -12.53 52.27
C SER A 2 -24.56 -13.32 51.28
N GLY A 3 -24.07 -13.45 50.04
CA GLY A 3 -24.81 -14.07 48.93
C GLY A 3 -24.01 -14.01 47.61
N ARG A 4 -22.81 -14.61 47.58
CA ARG A 4 -21.99 -14.69 46.36
C ARG A 4 -22.60 -15.68 45.36
N TYR A 5 -22.89 -15.24 44.14
CA TYR A 5 -23.15 -16.15 43.02
C TYR A 5 -21.87 -16.43 42.22
N SER A 6 -21.70 -17.67 41.78
CA SER A 6 -20.51 -18.14 41.06
C SER A 6 -20.84 -18.41 39.58
N LEU A 7 -20.07 -17.81 38.67
CA LEU A 7 -20.21 -18.02 37.22
C LEU A 7 -19.02 -18.82 36.67
N ARG A 8 -19.05 -20.14 36.92
CA ARG A 8 -18.28 -21.14 36.16
C ARG A 8 -19.14 -22.36 35.88
N GLN A 9 -19.82 -22.37 34.73
CA GLN A 9 -20.36 -23.58 34.12
C GLN A 9 -20.00 -23.60 32.63
N THR A 10 -19.34 -24.68 32.19
CA THR A 10 -19.13 -24.98 30.78
C THR A 10 -20.41 -25.54 30.15
N PRO A 11 -20.71 -25.25 28.87
CA PRO A 11 -21.93 -25.76 28.25
C PRO A 11 -21.96 -27.29 28.19
N ARG A 12 -23.08 -27.89 28.63
CA ARG A 12 -23.38 -29.30 28.33
C ARG A 12 -23.57 -29.47 26.82
N LYS A 13 -23.15 -30.62 26.28
CA LYS A 13 -23.57 -31.03 24.93
C LYS A 13 -25.09 -31.16 24.88
N LYS A 14 -25.70 -30.73 23.77
CA LYS A 14 -27.08 -31.10 23.45
C LYS A 14 -27.11 -32.56 22.99
N GLU A 15 -28.21 -33.23 23.29
CA GLU A 15 -28.51 -34.57 22.79
C GLU A 15 -28.89 -34.52 21.31
N LEU A 16 -28.77 -35.65 20.62
CA LEU A 16 -29.03 -35.78 19.18
C LEU A 16 -30.50 -36.20 18.96
N PHE A 17 -31.16 -35.59 17.99
CA PHE A 17 -32.53 -35.97 17.59
C PHE A 17 -32.53 -37.27 16.76
N GLU A 18 -33.62 -38.02 16.84
CA GLU A 18 -33.84 -39.24 16.06
C GLU A 18 -33.76 -39.00 14.54
N GLY A 19 -33.29 -40.00 13.80
CA GLY A 19 -33.21 -40.00 12.33
C GLY A 19 -31.83 -39.74 11.72
N MET A 20 -30.80 -39.45 12.52
CA MET A 20 -29.43 -39.26 12.01
C MET A 20 -28.65 -40.59 11.94
N VAL A 21 -28.16 -40.97 10.76
CA VAL A 21 -27.30 -42.15 10.56
C VAL A 21 -25.83 -41.74 10.71
N GLU A 22 -25.11 -42.36 11.65
CA GLU A 22 -23.68 -42.10 11.84
C GLU A 22 -22.82 -42.65 10.69
N THR A 23 -21.84 -41.87 10.22
CA THR A 23 -20.84 -42.34 9.26
C THR A 23 -19.64 -43.00 9.97
N PRO A 24 -19.08 -44.13 9.47
CA PRO A 24 -18.07 -44.89 10.20
C PRO A 24 -16.79 -44.10 10.52
N ARG A 25 -16.46 -43.99 11.81
CA ARG A 25 -15.30 -43.24 12.30
C ARG A 25 -13.99 -43.97 12.03
N ARG A 26 -13.09 -43.35 11.27
CA ARG A 26 -11.77 -43.88 10.92
C ARG A 26 -10.89 -44.05 12.18
N VAL A 27 -10.51 -45.27 12.51
CA VAL A 27 -9.65 -45.58 13.67
C VAL A 27 -8.19 -45.24 13.36
N SER A 28 -7.54 -44.51 14.29
CA SER A 28 -6.10 -44.21 14.25
C SER A 28 -5.36 -45.12 15.24
N SER A 29 -4.56 -46.06 14.74
CA SER A 29 -3.79 -47.00 15.56
C SER A 29 -2.44 -46.39 16.01
N ARG A 30 -2.37 -45.95 17.26
CA ARG A 30 -1.15 -45.39 17.86
C ARG A 30 -0.28 -46.51 18.43
N ARG A 31 0.70 -47.00 17.66
CA ARG A 31 1.64 -48.05 18.10
C ARG A 31 2.61 -47.49 19.16
N LYS A 32 2.56 -48.03 20.38
CA LYS A 32 3.62 -47.87 21.39
C LYS A 32 4.75 -48.88 21.14
N SER A 33 5.97 -48.48 21.47
CA SER A 33 7.11 -49.36 21.77
C SER A 33 7.82 -48.79 23.01
N PRO A 34 8.52 -49.62 23.81
CA PRO A 34 8.71 -49.35 25.24
C PRO A 34 9.96 -48.53 25.59
N GLU A 35 9.96 -48.02 26.81
CA GLU A 35 11.13 -47.47 27.51
C GLU A 35 12.10 -48.59 27.94
N ASN A 36 13.39 -48.26 28.06
CA ASN A 36 14.32 -48.91 28.98
C ASN A 36 15.53 -47.97 29.20
N GLU A 37 15.90 -47.80 30.46
CA GLU A 37 17.11 -47.14 30.97
C GLU A 37 17.92 -48.18 31.80
N PRO A 38 19.14 -47.87 32.27
CA PRO A 38 20.19 -47.07 31.65
C PRO A 38 21.56 -47.78 31.68
N THR A 39 22.55 -47.27 30.94
CA THR A 39 23.97 -47.48 31.27
C THR A 39 24.82 -46.35 30.72
N ALA A 40 25.87 -45.98 31.46
CA ALA A 40 26.96 -45.17 30.96
C ALA A 40 28.22 -46.03 30.90
N ASP A 41 29.08 -45.82 29.90
CA ASP A 41 30.51 -45.69 30.16
C ASP A 41 31.27 -44.97 29.02
N THR A 42 32.56 -44.75 29.24
CA THR A 42 33.44 -43.82 28.51
C THR A 42 34.50 -44.59 27.73
N THR A 43 34.78 -44.22 26.46
CA THR A 43 36.12 -44.44 25.85
C THR A 43 36.33 -43.67 24.55
N GLU A 44 37.59 -43.36 24.25
CA GLU A 44 38.05 -42.78 22.98
C GLU A 44 38.48 -43.86 21.97
N SER A 45 38.44 -43.59 20.66
CA SER A 45 39.68 -43.57 19.84
C SER A 45 39.49 -43.34 18.32
N LYS A 46 40.29 -42.38 17.81
CA LYS A 46 41.04 -42.33 16.53
C LYS A 46 40.42 -42.88 15.22
N MET A 47 40.11 -41.92 14.35
CA MET A 47 40.56 -41.80 12.95
C MET A 47 40.48 -42.99 11.96
N SER A 48 39.75 -42.76 10.85
CA SER A 48 40.20 -43.13 9.51
C SER A 48 39.71 -42.11 8.48
N ALA A 49 40.56 -41.71 7.54
CA ALA A 49 40.28 -40.63 6.58
C ALA A 49 40.01 -41.17 5.16
N ARG A 50 39.02 -40.61 4.44
CA ARG A 50 38.80 -40.93 3.02
C ARG A 50 38.04 -39.83 2.26
N THR A 51 38.71 -39.24 1.28
CA THR A 51 38.21 -38.14 0.42
C THR A 51 38.98 -38.16 -0.90
N PRO A 52 38.43 -37.69 -2.04
CA PRO A 52 37.06 -37.75 -2.54
C PRO A 52 36.93 -38.69 -3.77
N ARG A 53 35.72 -38.87 -4.33
CA ARG A 53 35.55 -39.52 -5.65
C ARG A 53 34.92 -38.56 -6.65
N ARG A 54 35.73 -38.05 -7.59
CA ARG A 54 35.26 -37.25 -8.75
C ARG A 54 34.25 -38.05 -9.59
N ARG A 55 33.25 -37.37 -10.14
CA ARG A 55 32.58 -37.76 -11.39
C ARG A 55 32.41 -36.52 -12.28
N ALA A 56 32.28 -36.71 -13.58
CA ALA A 56 32.66 -35.72 -14.59
C ALA A 56 31.57 -34.69 -14.93
N THR A 57 32.03 -33.55 -15.46
CA THR A 57 31.23 -32.46 -16.01
C THR A 57 30.56 -32.84 -17.33
N GLY A 58 29.26 -32.57 -17.46
CA GLY A 58 28.64 -32.37 -18.76
C GLY A 58 28.77 -30.89 -19.17
N LYS A 59 29.48 -30.61 -20.26
CA LYS A 59 29.37 -29.31 -20.94
C LYS A 59 28.15 -29.35 -21.86
N PHE A 60 27.35 -28.28 -21.86
CA PHE A 60 26.57 -27.91 -23.03
C PHE A 60 27.17 -26.63 -23.61
N ARG A 61 27.05 -26.44 -24.93
CA ARG A 61 27.77 -25.43 -25.71
C ARG A 61 26.76 -24.74 -26.61
N GLU A 62 26.85 -23.42 -26.71
CA GLU A 62 26.13 -22.66 -27.73
C GLU A 62 26.76 -22.95 -29.09
N GLU A 63 25.92 -23.13 -30.09
CA GLU A 63 26.28 -23.09 -31.50
C GLU A 63 25.13 -22.37 -32.22
N LEU A 64 25.46 -21.21 -32.78
CA LEU A 64 24.68 -20.54 -33.82
C LEU A 64 25.10 -21.15 -35.15
N ASP A 65 24.16 -21.33 -36.07
CA ASP A 65 24.45 -21.37 -37.51
C ASP A 65 23.20 -20.88 -38.28
N ASP A 66 23.44 -20.30 -39.45
CA ASP A 66 22.48 -19.62 -40.33
C ASP A 66 22.15 -20.47 -41.58
N GLU A 67 21.48 -19.85 -42.57
CA GLU A 67 21.06 -20.34 -43.90
C GLU A 67 19.70 -21.05 -43.97
N MET A 68 18.67 -20.64 -44.74
CA MET A 68 18.48 -19.96 -46.04
C MET A 68 18.13 -20.90 -47.23
N VAL A 69 16.83 -20.94 -47.57
CA VAL A 69 16.24 -21.15 -48.92
C VAL A 69 14.86 -20.44 -48.86
N THR A 70 14.59 -19.24 -49.42
CA THR A 70 14.30 -18.85 -50.83
C THR A 70 13.14 -19.65 -51.49
N ASP A 71 12.27 -19.19 -52.40
CA ASP A 71 11.96 -17.93 -53.16
C ASP A 71 10.44 -18.02 -53.53
N LYS A 72 9.56 -17.06 -53.91
CA LYS A 72 9.53 -15.74 -54.62
C LYS A 72 8.38 -14.87 -54.03
N SER A 73 8.24 -13.54 -54.19
CA SER A 73 8.58 -12.51 -55.21
C SER A 73 7.55 -12.31 -56.36
N VAL A 74 6.98 -11.08 -56.45
CA VAL A 74 6.63 -10.29 -57.67
C VAL A 74 6.45 -8.80 -57.23
N LEU A 75 6.79 -7.84 -58.09
CA LEU A 75 6.75 -6.38 -57.88
C LEU A 75 6.09 -5.64 -59.06
N ASN A 76 5.43 -4.50 -58.80
CA ASN A 76 5.40 -3.25 -59.60
C ASN A 76 4.36 -2.24 -59.04
N GLY A 77 4.44 -0.92 -59.28
CA GLY A 77 5.40 -0.15 -60.08
C GLY A 77 5.39 1.37 -59.76
N LYS A 78 6.19 2.17 -60.48
CA LYS A 78 6.47 3.60 -60.21
C LYS A 78 5.45 4.61 -60.76
N ALA A 79 5.45 5.82 -60.20
CA ALA A 79 5.50 7.09 -60.97
C ALA A 79 6.19 8.20 -60.12
N GLU A 80 6.81 9.17 -60.78
CA GLU A 80 7.49 10.36 -60.19
C GLU A 80 6.77 11.65 -60.67
N VAL A 81 7.03 12.82 -60.05
CA VAL A 81 7.25 14.13 -60.74
C VAL A 81 7.55 15.27 -59.73
N GLU A 82 8.64 15.98 -60.02
CA GLU A 82 9.04 17.38 -59.72
C GLU A 82 9.01 17.99 -58.29
N GLU A 83 10.21 18.42 -57.87
CA GLU A 83 10.53 19.54 -56.95
C GLU A 83 10.40 20.90 -57.72
N PRO A 84 10.60 22.15 -57.17
CA PRO A 84 11.84 22.49 -56.45
C PRO A 84 11.82 23.70 -55.44
N LEU A 85 12.97 23.89 -54.76
CA LEU A 85 13.44 25.14 -54.08
C LEU A 85 12.69 25.64 -52.82
N ALA A 86 13.30 26.35 -51.85
CA ALA A 86 14.70 26.42 -51.40
C ALA A 86 14.86 27.12 -50.02
N ASN A 87 15.91 26.73 -49.29
CA ASN A 87 16.65 27.38 -48.18
C ASN A 87 16.21 28.75 -47.61
N GLY A 88 16.19 28.85 -46.27
CA GLY A 88 16.23 30.12 -45.53
C GLY A 88 16.60 29.95 -44.05
N TYR A 89 17.80 30.41 -43.64
CA TYR A 89 18.34 30.27 -42.28
C TYR A 89 18.21 31.56 -41.43
N SER A 90 18.34 31.39 -40.11
CA SER A 90 18.99 32.27 -39.11
C SER A 90 18.16 33.23 -38.21
N ASN A 91 18.32 32.97 -36.91
CA ASN A 91 18.42 33.82 -35.71
C ASN A 91 18.12 35.34 -35.74
N GLY A 92 17.46 35.79 -34.67
CA GLY A 92 17.54 37.17 -34.15
C GLY A 92 17.14 37.25 -32.67
N HIS A 93 17.94 37.93 -31.82
CA HIS A 93 17.65 38.16 -30.40
C HIS A 93 16.93 39.51 -30.16
N GLY A 94 16.26 39.67 -29.02
CA GLY A 94 15.83 40.98 -28.51
C GLY A 94 15.06 40.92 -27.19
N ASN A 95 15.66 41.38 -26.09
CA ASN A 95 14.98 41.55 -24.79
C ASN A 95 14.26 42.90 -24.68
N GLY A 96 13.22 42.97 -23.85
CA GLY A 96 12.58 44.23 -23.44
C GLY A 96 11.76 44.10 -22.16
N HIS A 97 12.28 44.59 -21.03
CA HIS A 97 11.55 44.74 -19.77
C HIS A 97 11.25 46.21 -19.49
N THR A 98 10.02 46.52 -19.07
CA THR A 98 9.69 47.76 -18.31
C THR A 98 8.58 47.49 -17.30
N ASN A 99 8.74 47.98 -16.07
CA ASN A 99 7.72 47.92 -15.01
C ASN A 99 6.73 49.09 -15.08
N GLY A 100 5.54 48.91 -14.50
CA GLY A 100 4.59 49.98 -14.21
C GLY A 100 3.64 49.60 -13.07
N HIS A 101 3.68 50.34 -11.96
CA HIS A 101 2.71 50.28 -10.86
C HIS A 101 1.76 51.47 -10.97
N VAL A 102 0.49 51.32 -10.55
CA VAL A 102 -0.21 52.24 -9.60
C VAL A 102 -1.62 51.72 -9.25
N LYS A 103 -1.88 51.72 -7.93
CA LYS A 103 -3.13 51.79 -7.10
C LYS A 103 -4.53 51.30 -7.57
N GLU A 104 -5.32 51.03 -6.54
CA GLU A 104 -6.74 50.66 -6.53
C GLU A 104 -7.69 51.85 -6.77
N GLU A 105 -8.89 51.58 -7.30
CA GLU A 105 -10.15 52.08 -6.71
C GLU A 105 -11.36 51.22 -7.17
N SER A 106 -12.53 51.37 -6.54
CA SER A 106 -13.65 50.42 -6.64
C SER A 106 -14.87 50.96 -7.40
N VAL A 107 -15.42 50.17 -8.34
CA VAL A 107 -16.71 50.44 -8.99
C VAL A 107 -17.48 49.13 -9.21
N ASN A 108 -18.78 49.12 -8.91
CA ASN A 108 -19.69 48.01 -9.21
C ASN A 108 -20.04 47.97 -10.71
N GLY A 109 -19.98 46.79 -11.33
CA GLY A 109 -20.42 46.58 -12.72
C GLY A 109 -21.04 45.20 -12.95
N HIS A 110 -22.31 45.16 -13.37
CA HIS A 110 -22.97 43.96 -13.89
C HIS A 110 -22.78 43.88 -15.42
N ALA A 111 -22.12 42.83 -15.91
CA ALA A 111 -22.02 42.49 -17.33
C ALA A 111 -21.79 40.96 -17.48
N THR A 112 -22.85 40.19 -17.73
CA THR A 112 -23.18 39.53 -19.02
C THR A 112 -22.25 38.41 -19.48
N ASN A 113 -22.81 37.22 -19.68
CA ASN A 113 -22.13 36.03 -20.19
C ASN A 113 -21.55 36.24 -21.61
N GLY A 114 -20.31 35.80 -21.82
CA GLY A 114 -19.74 35.57 -23.15
C GLY A 114 -19.23 34.14 -23.25
N HIS A 115 -19.94 33.28 -23.99
CA HIS A 115 -19.43 31.95 -24.35
C HIS A 115 -18.40 32.08 -25.48
N VAL A 116 -17.28 31.36 -25.37
CA VAL A 116 -16.35 31.10 -26.47
C VAL A 116 -16.36 29.60 -26.72
N GLU A 117 -16.61 29.19 -27.97
CA GLU A 117 -16.60 27.79 -28.38
C GLU A 117 -15.19 27.36 -28.81
N GLU A 118 -14.63 26.33 -28.18
CA GLU A 118 -13.48 25.60 -28.72
C GLU A 118 -13.95 24.37 -29.50
N LYS A 119 -13.56 24.29 -30.78
CA LYS A 119 -13.91 23.18 -31.67
C LYS A 119 -13.19 21.90 -31.26
N LYS A 120 -13.94 20.80 -31.09
CA LYS A 120 -13.40 19.44 -31.03
C LYS A 120 -13.10 18.93 -32.47
N PRO A 121 -12.05 18.13 -32.67
CA PRO A 121 -11.85 17.40 -33.93
C PRO A 121 -12.87 16.25 -34.05
N GLU A 122 -13.29 15.96 -35.28
CA GLU A 122 -14.21 14.86 -35.59
C GLU A 122 -13.50 13.50 -35.56
N LEU A 123 -14.25 12.44 -35.21
CA LEU A 123 -13.81 11.06 -35.34
C LEU A 123 -14.97 10.22 -35.91
N PHE A 124 -14.66 9.40 -36.91
CA PHE A 124 -15.67 8.71 -37.73
C PHE A 124 -16.56 7.74 -36.94
N THR A 125 -17.86 7.77 -37.25
CA THR A 125 -18.90 6.92 -36.66
C THR A 125 -19.08 5.61 -37.42
N ASN A 126 -19.32 4.51 -36.70
CA ASN A 126 -20.22 3.43 -37.11
C ASN A 126 -20.52 2.49 -35.92
N GLY A 127 -21.80 2.14 -35.72
CA GLY A 127 -22.25 1.19 -34.70
C GLY A 127 -23.14 1.81 -33.61
N ASP A 128 -24.44 1.53 -33.71
CA ASP A 128 -25.52 1.54 -32.70
C ASP A 128 -25.59 2.68 -31.66
N ALA A 129 -26.70 3.41 -31.71
CA ALA A 129 -26.99 4.52 -30.79
C ALA A 129 -27.24 4.03 -29.35
N ALA A 130 -26.27 4.26 -28.47
CA ALA A 130 -26.50 4.23 -27.02
C ALA A 130 -27.53 5.31 -26.62
N PRO A 131 -28.42 5.05 -25.65
CA PRO A 131 -29.33 6.06 -25.12
C PRO A 131 -28.53 7.22 -24.49
N PRO A 132 -29.03 8.46 -24.53
CA PRO A 132 -28.27 9.63 -24.09
C PRO A 132 -27.83 9.50 -22.64
N THR A 133 -26.51 9.47 -22.42
CA THR A 133 -25.93 9.51 -21.08
C THR A 133 -26.32 10.81 -20.40
N LYS A 134 -26.95 10.72 -19.22
CA LYS A 134 -27.35 11.90 -18.43
C LYS A 134 -26.13 12.76 -18.13
N GLU A 135 -25.98 13.88 -18.84
CA GLU A 135 -25.00 14.90 -18.52
C GLU A 135 -25.24 15.40 -17.09
N ASN A 136 -24.20 15.25 -16.24
CA ASN A 136 -24.07 15.86 -14.91
C ASN A 136 -25.38 16.22 -14.19
N ALA A 137 -26.24 15.23 -13.98
CA ALA A 137 -27.35 15.35 -13.06
C ALA A 137 -26.79 15.47 -11.63
N GLN A 138 -26.44 16.70 -11.23
CA GLN A 138 -25.99 17.02 -9.87
C GLN A 138 -26.99 16.43 -8.89
N ARG A 139 -26.52 15.52 -8.04
CA ARG A 139 -27.38 14.84 -7.08
C ARG A 139 -27.93 15.88 -6.13
N VAL A 140 -29.21 16.21 -6.26
CA VAL A 140 -29.92 17.10 -5.34
C VAL A 140 -29.95 16.41 -3.97
N TYR A 141 -29.03 16.82 -3.11
CA TYR A 141 -28.92 16.33 -1.75
C TYR A 141 -30.11 16.85 -0.94
N GLN A 142 -30.83 15.98 -0.24
CA GLN A 142 -31.98 16.39 0.56
C GLN A 142 -31.53 16.86 1.94
N GLU A 143 -32.17 17.92 2.46
CA GLU A 143 -31.88 18.44 3.79
C GLU A 143 -32.10 17.35 4.85
N GLY A 144 -31.13 17.20 5.74
CA GLY A 144 -31.10 16.13 6.74
C GLY A 144 -30.57 14.78 6.25
N GLU A 145 -30.27 14.59 4.96
CA GLU A 145 -29.51 13.42 4.49
C GLU A 145 -28.12 13.40 5.15
N ILE A 146 -27.67 12.24 5.65
CA ILE A 146 -26.31 12.07 6.15
C ILE A 146 -25.44 11.51 5.03
N ILE A 147 -24.43 12.28 4.62
CA ILE A 147 -23.51 11.97 3.52
C ILE A 147 -22.10 12.06 4.06
N ASP A 148 -21.40 10.92 4.11
CA ASP A 148 -20.01 10.83 4.54
C ASP A 148 -19.76 11.50 5.93
N GLY A 149 -20.71 11.31 6.84
CA GLY A 149 -20.69 11.83 8.22
C GLY A 149 -21.18 13.28 8.37
N TRP A 150 -21.30 14.05 7.28
CA TRP A 150 -21.91 15.37 7.29
C TRP A 150 -23.43 15.28 7.10
N LYS A 151 -24.20 16.10 7.83
CA LYS A 151 -25.65 16.22 7.66
C LYS A 151 -25.95 17.40 6.73
N VAL A 152 -26.58 17.14 5.59
CA VAL A 152 -26.94 18.19 4.62
C VAL A 152 -27.79 19.26 5.30
N GLY A 153 -27.31 20.51 5.27
CA GLY A 153 -27.91 21.67 5.94
C GLY A 153 -27.18 22.13 7.20
N THR A 154 -26.24 21.36 7.77
CA THR A 154 -25.40 21.81 8.90
C THR A 154 -24.04 22.36 8.42
N ASP A 155 -23.33 23.10 9.28
CA ASP A 155 -21.97 23.56 9.00
C ASP A 155 -21.02 22.35 8.81
N PRO A 156 -20.39 22.17 7.62
CA PRO A 156 -19.46 21.07 7.37
C PRO A 156 -18.15 21.16 8.16
N LYS A 157 -17.91 22.25 8.90
CA LYS A 157 -16.81 22.37 9.87
C LYS A 157 -17.07 21.59 11.15
N ILE A 158 -18.33 21.28 11.49
CA ILE A 158 -18.74 20.67 12.76
C ILE A 158 -19.16 19.22 12.51
N ASP A 159 -18.69 18.29 13.35
CA ASP A 159 -19.22 16.93 13.37
C ASP A 159 -20.50 16.88 14.23
N THR A 160 -21.63 16.55 13.62
CA THR A 160 -22.93 16.43 14.31
C THR A 160 -23.38 14.98 14.50
N SER A 161 -22.49 13.99 14.27
CA SER A 161 -22.82 12.57 14.42
C SER A 161 -22.81 12.12 15.88
N GLY A 162 -21.90 12.68 16.69
CA GLY A 162 -21.62 12.20 18.05
C GLY A 162 -20.86 10.87 18.11
N GLU A 163 -20.43 10.31 16.97
CA GLU A 163 -19.70 9.04 16.93
C GLU A 163 -18.19 9.23 17.10
N PHE A 164 -17.58 8.39 17.93
CA PHE A 164 -16.14 8.39 18.20
C PHE A 164 -15.51 7.06 17.78
N GLU A 165 -14.68 7.09 16.73
CA GLU A 165 -13.80 5.96 16.40
C GLU A 165 -12.67 5.84 17.44
N PHE A 166 -11.91 4.74 17.42
CA PHE A 166 -10.70 4.52 18.22
C PHE A 166 -10.82 4.70 19.75
N GLY A 167 -12.03 4.72 20.33
CA GLY A 167 -12.24 4.98 21.76
C GLY A 167 -12.15 6.46 22.15
N GLY A 168 -12.40 7.37 21.21
CA GLY A 168 -12.39 8.82 21.44
C GLY A 168 -11.05 9.33 21.95
N SER A 169 -11.04 10.49 22.64
CA SER A 169 -9.81 11.15 23.08
C SER A 169 -8.86 10.28 23.90
N LEU A 170 -9.39 9.40 24.77
CA LEU A 170 -8.55 8.53 25.60
C LEU A 170 -7.86 7.46 24.75
N GLY A 171 -8.62 6.79 23.88
CA GLY A 171 -8.09 5.75 23.00
C GLY A 171 -7.14 6.31 21.94
N THR A 172 -7.46 7.44 21.31
CA THR A 172 -6.56 8.12 20.37
C THR A 172 -5.27 8.59 21.04
N LEU A 173 -5.31 9.12 22.27
CA LEU A 173 -4.09 9.43 23.03
C LEU A 173 -3.24 8.18 23.30
N SER A 174 -3.91 7.08 23.64
CA SER A 174 -3.26 5.79 23.91
C SER A 174 -2.61 5.21 22.65
N LEU A 175 -3.21 5.40 21.47
CA LEU A 175 -2.60 5.04 20.18
C LEU A 175 -1.42 5.94 19.81
N MET A 176 -1.55 7.26 20.02
CA MET A 176 -0.46 8.21 19.77
C MET A 176 0.79 7.88 20.59
N ILE A 177 0.64 7.54 21.87
CA ILE A 177 1.76 7.15 22.73
C ILE A 177 2.21 5.71 22.45
N GLY A 178 1.25 4.81 22.22
CA GLY A 178 1.49 3.37 22.09
C GLY A 178 2.25 2.95 20.83
N PHE A 179 1.95 3.53 19.65
CA PHE A 179 2.61 3.13 18.41
C PHE A 179 4.12 3.46 18.38
N PRO A 180 4.60 4.68 18.74
CA PRO A 180 6.04 4.96 18.87
C PRO A 180 6.75 4.04 19.85
N LEU A 181 6.16 3.80 21.03
CA LEU A 181 6.73 2.89 22.03
C LEU A 181 6.83 1.45 21.51
N LEU A 182 5.81 0.97 20.79
CA LEU A 182 5.82 -0.35 20.15
C LEU A 182 6.91 -0.44 19.07
N MET A 183 7.06 0.58 18.22
CA MET A 183 8.10 0.62 17.19
C MET A 183 9.51 0.56 17.79
N TRP A 184 9.81 1.38 18.81
CA TRP A 184 11.09 1.28 19.53
C TRP A 184 11.28 -0.09 20.20
N TYR A 185 10.24 -0.65 20.83
CA TYR A 185 10.32 -1.97 21.48
C TYR A 185 10.61 -3.11 20.49
N MET A 186 9.94 -3.11 19.33
CA MET A 186 10.16 -4.08 18.26
C MET A 186 11.55 -3.94 17.64
N TRP A 187 12.03 -2.71 17.41
CA TRP A 187 13.38 -2.44 16.93
C TRP A 187 14.45 -2.88 17.93
N ILE A 188 14.27 -2.63 19.24
CA ILE A 188 15.18 -3.10 20.28
C ILE A 188 15.28 -4.63 20.23
N GLY A 189 14.14 -5.33 20.14
CA GLY A 189 14.11 -6.78 20.02
C GLY A 189 14.83 -7.31 18.78
N ALA A 190 14.59 -6.67 17.63
CA ALA A 190 15.21 -7.01 16.34
C ALA A 190 16.72 -6.68 16.23
N THR A 191 17.28 -5.90 17.17
CA THR A 191 18.67 -5.38 17.10
C THR A 191 19.55 -5.82 18.26
N TYR A 192 19.01 -5.92 19.49
CA TYR A 192 19.78 -6.21 20.71
C TYR A 192 19.41 -7.50 21.43
N TYR A 193 18.34 -8.20 21.00
CA TYR A 193 17.84 -9.43 21.62
C TYR A 193 17.73 -10.59 20.62
N ASP A 194 18.52 -10.60 19.55
CA ASP A 194 18.58 -11.69 18.55
C ASP A 194 17.21 -11.99 17.89
N GLY A 195 16.45 -10.92 17.57
CA GLY A 195 15.07 -11.03 17.11
C GLY A 195 14.06 -11.45 18.19
N GLY A 196 14.51 -11.74 19.42
CA GLY A 196 13.70 -12.12 20.57
C GLY A 196 12.98 -10.95 21.24
N VAL A 197 11.97 -11.30 22.04
CA VAL A 197 11.15 -10.34 22.80
C VAL A 197 11.98 -9.76 23.96
N PRO A 198 12.21 -8.43 24.05
CA PRO A 198 12.91 -7.83 25.18
C PRO A 198 12.17 -8.09 26.50
N ARG A 199 12.88 -8.65 27.48
CA ARG A 199 12.39 -9.00 28.81
C ARG A 199 13.38 -8.56 29.89
N PRO A 200 12.93 -8.31 31.14
CA PRO A 200 13.82 -8.16 32.28
C PRO A 200 14.69 -9.41 32.45
N ARG A 201 15.92 -9.20 32.94
CA ARG A 201 16.82 -10.27 33.36
C ARG A 201 16.40 -10.84 34.72
N ASP A 202 16.87 -12.02 35.08
CA ASP A 202 16.57 -12.61 36.38
C ASP A 202 17.07 -11.71 37.52
N GLY A 203 16.14 -11.26 38.37
CA GLY A 203 16.39 -10.30 39.45
C GLY A 203 16.36 -8.82 39.07
N GLU A 204 16.23 -8.46 37.78
CA GLU A 204 16.13 -7.06 37.33
C GLU A 204 14.74 -6.47 37.66
N SER A 205 14.69 -5.31 38.31
CA SER A 205 13.40 -4.64 38.54
C SER A 205 12.83 -4.04 37.26
N LEU A 206 11.50 -3.95 37.15
CA LEU A 206 10.86 -3.32 35.99
C LEU A 206 11.35 -1.87 35.75
N GLY A 207 11.66 -1.13 36.82
CA GLY A 207 12.21 0.22 36.72
C GLY A 207 13.65 0.28 36.20
N GLU A 208 14.44 -0.78 36.36
CA GLU A 208 15.77 -0.93 35.73
C GLU A 208 15.62 -1.33 34.27
N PHE A 209 14.80 -2.34 33.99
CA PHE A 209 14.51 -2.80 32.63
C PHE A 209 14.00 -1.67 31.72
N PHE A 210 13.05 -0.85 32.16
CA PHE A 210 12.58 0.29 31.36
C PHE A 210 13.65 1.37 31.17
N ARG A 211 14.55 1.60 32.16
CA ARG A 211 15.71 2.47 31.99
C ARG A 211 16.73 1.90 31.00
N HIS A 212 16.93 0.57 30.99
CA HIS A 212 17.79 -0.10 30.01
C HIS A 212 17.22 0.04 28.58
N LEU A 213 15.92 -0.21 28.38
CA LEU A 213 15.26 0.01 27.09
C LEU A 213 15.36 1.47 26.63
N ALA A 214 15.10 2.43 27.52
CA ALA A 214 15.22 3.86 27.21
C ALA A 214 16.67 4.24 26.84
N ASN A 215 17.67 3.65 27.51
CA ASN A 215 19.07 3.83 27.16
C ASN A 215 19.41 3.25 25.77
N LEU A 216 18.83 2.10 25.39
CA LEU A 216 19.02 1.54 24.04
C LEU A 216 18.40 2.45 22.95
N VAL A 217 17.24 3.08 23.21
CA VAL A 217 16.71 4.13 22.30
C VAL A 217 17.65 5.33 22.25
N TYR A 218 18.14 5.80 23.41
CA TYR A 218 19.00 6.97 23.49
C TYR A 218 20.37 6.78 22.81
N THR A 219 20.98 5.59 22.87
CA THR A 219 22.28 5.33 22.24
C THR A 219 22.18 4.80 20.82
N GLY A 220 21.21 3.92 20.54
CA GLY A 220 21.10 3.21 19.26
C GLY A 220 20.07 3.76 18.29
N ALA A 221 19.15 4.61 18.75
CA ALA A 221 18.12 5.26 17.92
C ALA A 221 18.04 6.78 18.17
N PHE A 222 19.16 7.40 18.55
CA PHE A 222 19.25 8.86 18.69
C PHE A 222 18.93 9.54 17.34
N PRO A 223 18.08 10.58 17.30
CA PRO A 223 17.74 11.27 16.05
C PRO A 223 18.90 12.18 15.60
N SER A 224 19.94 11.56 15.07
CA SER A 224 21.20 12.21 14.67
C SER A 224 20.97 13.22 13.54
N LEU A 225 21.82 14.26 13.45
CA LEU A 225 21.77 15.21 12.33
C LEU A 225 21.98 14.53 10.96
N ARG A 226 22.69 13.38 10.93
CA ARG A 226 22.82 12.53 9.74
C ARG A 226 21.48 11.91 9.36
N ALA A 227 20.76 11.32 10.31
CA ALA A 227 19.45 10.72 10.09
C ALA A 227 18.39 11.76 9.67
N TRP A 228 18.37 12.94 10.32
CA TRP A 228 17.51 14.07 9.90
C TRP A 228 17.78 14.46 8.45
N ARG A 229 19.06 14.62 8.07
CA ARG A 229 19.44 14.94 6.69
C ARG A 229 19.01 13.86 5.70
N ILE A 230 19.30 12.57 5.96
CA ILE A 230 18.92 11.47 5.07
C ILE A 230 17.40 11.44 4.85
N TYR A 231 16.62 11.42 5.94
CA TYR A 231 15.17 11.31 5.87
C TYR A 231 14.51 12.52 5.18
N TRP A 232 14.91 13.75 5.55
CA TRP A 232 14.32 14.95 4.97
C TRP A 232 14.84 15.30 3.57
N THR A 233 16.08 14.92 3.21
CA THR A 233 16.52 14.97 1.80
C THR A 233 15.69 14.03 0.94
N PHE A 234 15.41 12.80 1.39
CA PHE A 234 14.50 11.89 0.67
C PHE A 234 13.07 12.46 0.58
N PHE A 235 12.50 12.95 1.68
CA PHE A 235 11.16 13.56 1.69
C PHE A 235 11.04 14.77 0.74
N ILE A 236 12.01 15.68 0.76
CA ILE A 236 12.06 16.85 -0.13
C ILE A 236 12.28 16.43 -1.59
N PHE A 237 13.12 15.42 -1.83
CA PHE A 237 13.35 14.85 -3.16
C PHE A 237 12.06 14.24 -3.74
N GLU A 238 11.30 13.45 -2.98
CA GLU A 238 10.02 12.90 -3.43
C GLU A 238 8.96 14.00 -3.63
N GLY A 239 8.99 15.07 -2.82
CA GLY A 239 8.14 16.25 -3.02
C GLY A 239 8.48 17.01 -4.32
N ALA A 240 9.77 17.16 -4.62
CA ALA A 240 10.23 17.71 -5.90
C ALA A 240 9.85 16.78 -7.06
N CYS A 241 9.98 15.46 -6.90
CA CYS A 241 9.54 14.48 -7.88
C CYS A 241 8.02 14.57 -8.12
N TYR A 242 7.21 14.75 -7.08
CA TYR A 242 5.76 14.99 -7.20
C TYR A 242 5.46 16.22 -8.06
N CYS A 243 6.12 17.34 -7.80
CA CYS A 243 5.82 18.61 -8.47
C CYS A 243 6.42 18.76 -9.87
N LEU A 244 7.52 18.07 -10.20
CA LEU A 244 8.32 18.34 -11.40
C LEU A 244 8.30 17.23 -12.47
N LEU A 245 8.03 15.96 -12.10
CA LEU A 245 8.07 14.86 -13.07
C LEU A 245 6.72 14.68 -13.80
N PRO A 246 6.72 14.25 -15.08
CA PRO A 246 5.50 14.12 -15.87
C PRO A 246 4.53 13.06 -15.30
N GLY A 247 3.24 13.35 -15.35
CA GLY A 247 2.17 12.53 -14.76
C GLY A 247 0.84 12.65 -15.51
N VAL A 248 -0.19 12.04 -14.93
CA VAL A 248 -1.59 12.15 -15.43
C VAL A 248 -2.48 12.81 -14.40
N TRP A 249 -3.58 13.44 -14.84
CA TRP A 249 -4.59 14.01 -13.95
C TRP A 249 -5.72 13.03 -13.69
N ALA A 250 -6.09 12.85 -12.43
CA ALA A 250 -7.22 12.05 -11.98
C ALA A 250 -8.24 12.92 -11.21
N TRP A 251 -9.47 12.43 -11.08
CA TRP A 251 -10.59 13.20 -10.52
C TRP A 251 -11.17 12.50 -9.28
N GLY A 252 -11.30 13.24 -8.18
CA GLY A 252 -11.92 12.77 -6.94
C GLY A 252 -13.40 12.49 -7.06
N LYS A 253 -13.98 11.93 -6.00
CA LYS A 253 -15.45 11.90 -5.84
C LYS A 253 -16.00 13.33 -5.72
N PRO A 254 -17.25 13.59 -6.14
CA PRO A 254 -17.99 14.80 -5.80
C PRO A 254 -18.04 15.01 -4.29
N LEU A 255 -17.55 16.14 -3.79
CA LEU A 255 -17.61 16.50 -2.37
C LEU A 255 -18.95 17.18 -2.07
N ALA A 256 -19.84 16.50 -1.34
CA ALA A 256 -21.20 16.98 -1.09
C ALA A 256 -21.24 18.34 -0.37
N HIS A 257 -20.34 18.55 0.60
CA HIS A 257 -20.18 19.81 1.32
C HIS A 257 -19.59 20.95 0.48
N GLU A 258 -19.06 20.66 -0.71
CA GLU A 258 -18.65 21.66 -1.71
C GLU A 258 -19.59 21.65 -2.94
N GLY A 259 -20.89 21.33 -2.75
CA GLY A 259 -21.89 21.34 -3.83
C GLY A 259 -21.66 20.29 -4.93
N GLY A 260 -20.90 19.24 -4.64
CA GLY A 260 -20.51 18.21 -5.61
C GLY A 260 -19.21 18.50 -6.38
N LYS A 261 -18.46 19.56 -6.02
CA LYS A 261 -17.13 19.86 -6.59
C LYS A 261 -16.21 18.64 -6.55
N GLN A 262 -15.54 18.37 -7.67
CA GLN A 262 -14.55 17.29 -7.80
C GLN A 262 -13.14 17.87 -7.78
N LEU A 263 -12.31 17.44 -6.84
CA LEU A 263 -10.90 17.82 -6.79
C LEU A 263 -10.10 17.08 -7.88
N LYS A 264 -9.23 17.82 -8.58
CA LYS A 264 -8.19 17.24 -9.45
C LYS A 264 -7.01 16.76 -8.59
N TYR A 265 -6.39 15.66 -8.98
CA TYR A 265 -5.19 15.12 -8.34
C TYR A 265 -4.15 14.79 -9.42
N PHE A 266 -2.89 15.15 -9.18
CA PHE A 266 -1.79 14.80 -10.07
C PHE A 266 -1.23 13.43 -9.68
N CYS A 267 -0.98 12.59 -10.69
CA CYS A 267 -0.56 11.20 -10.50
C CYS A 267 0.68 10.87 -11.34
N ASN A 268 1.85 11.10 -10.75
CA ASN A 268 3.15 10.81 -11.35
C ASN A 268 4.01 9.79 -10.59
N ALA A 269 3.49 9.11 -9.56
CA ALA A 269 4.26 8.20 -8.70
C ALA A 269 4.95 7.09 -9.49
N TYR A 270 4.35 6.61 -10.59
CA TYR A 270 5.01 5.67 -11.51
C TYR A 270 6.31 6.23 -12.13
N VAL A 271 6.37 7.53 -12.43
CA VAL A 271 7.59 8.16 -12.97
C VAL A 271 8.57 8.50 -11.84
N SER A 272 8.06 9.01 -10.70
CA SER A 272 8.87 9.19 -9.48
C SER A 272 9.58 7.89 -9.12
N TRP A 273 8.85 6.78 -9.05
CA TRP A 273 9.35 5.46 -8.64
C TRP A 273 10.58 4.99 -9.41
N TYR A 274 10.54 4.95 -10.74
CA TYR A 274 11.68 4.49 -11.54
C TYR A 274 12.83 5.52 -11.53
N PHE A 275 12.53 6.81 -11.38
CA PHE A 275 13.55 7.83 -11.19
C PHE A 275 14.27 7.69 -9.84
N THR A 276 13.52 7.43 -8.76
CA THR A 276 14.07 7.15 -7.42
C THR A 276 14.93 5.88 -7.42
N ILE A 277 14.48 4.80 -8.09
CA ILE A 277 15.30 3.59 -8.29
C ILE A 277 16.60 3.91 -9.03
N ALA A 278 16.54 4.69 -10.12
CA ALA A 278 17.72 5.08 -10.88
C ALA A 278 18.70 5.94 -10.05
N VAL A 279 18.18 6.91 -9.28
CA VAL A 279 18.98 7.75 -8.37
C VAL A 279 19.60 6.91 -7.26
N MET A 280 18.87 5.98 -6.65
CA MET A 280 19.40 5.03 -5.66
C MET A 280 20.52 4.15 -6.23
N ALA A 281 20.36 3.64 -7.46
CA ALA A 281 21.39 2.86 -8.14
C ALA A 281 22.65 3.68 -8.42
N VAL A 282 22.50 4.90 -8.96
CA VAL A 282 23.62 5.83 -9.18
C VAL A 282 24.34 6.16 -7.87
N LEU A 283 23.60 6.48 -6.80
CA LEU A 283 24.16 6.78 -5.48
C LEU A 283 24.93 5.60 -4.88
N HIS A 284 24.45 4.37 -5.06
CA HIS A 284 25.13 3.17 -4.59
C HIS A 284 26.41 2.89 -5.39
N PHE A 285 26.31 2.80 -6.72
CA PHE A 285 27.42 2.37 -7.57
C PHE A 285 28.50 3.45 -7.78
N SER A 286 28.18 4.73 -7.53
CA SER A 286 29.19 5.80 -7.43
C SER A 286 29.88 5.88 -6.06
N GLY A 287 29.41 5.12 -5.07
CA GLY A 287 29.90 5.19 -3.69
C GLY A 287 29.46 6.45 -2.90
N LEU A 288 28.72 7.38 -3.52
CA LEU A 288 28.29 8.63 -2.89
C LEU A 288 27.32 8.41 -1.71
N PHE A 289 26.46 7.39 -1.81
CA PHE A 289 25.62 6.95 -0.69
C PHE A 289 25.31 5.44 -0.83
N PRO A 290 26.04 4.57 -0.10
CA PRO A 290 25.75 3.15 -0.08
C PRO A 290 24.38 2.88 0.54
N ILE A 291 23.46 2.26 -0.21
CA ILE A 291 22.06 2.09 0.18
C ILE A 291 21.84 1.17 1.40
N TYR A 292 22.83 0.37 1.78
CA TYR A 292 22.81 -0.35 3.07
C TYR A 292 22.80 0.57 4.29
N THR A 293 23.19 1.85 4.14
CA THR A 293 23.06 2.88 5.19
C THR A 293 21.64 2.97 5.75
N PHE A 294 20.60 2.64 4.97
CA PHE A 294 19.21 2.61 5.46
C PHE A 294 18.96 1.54 6.54
N ILE A 295 19.73 0.44 6.55
CA ILE A 295 19.68 -0.57 7.61
C ILE A 295 20.59 -0.17 8.78
N ASP A 296 21.79 0.36 8.50
CA ASP A 296 22.77 0.68 9.54
C ASP A 296 22.35 1.91 10.38
N GLU A 297 21.67 2.89 9.77
CA GLU A 297 21.05 4.04 10.44
C GLU A 297 19.56 3.82 10.74
N PHE A 298 19.05 2.56 10.72
CA PHE A 298 17.61 2.30 10.85
C PHE A 298 16.99 2.86 12.15
N GLY A 299 17.65 2.67 13.29
CA GLY A 299 17.19 3.21 14.58
C GLY A 299 17.06 4.74 14.57
N PRO A 300 18.13 5.48 14.23
CA PRO A 300 18.09 6.93 14.06
C PRO A 300 17.04 7.41 13.06
N LEU A 301 16.94 6.77 11.88
CA LEU A 301 15.94 7.09 10.86
C LEU A 301 14.51 6.88 11.37
N MET A 302 14.26 5.84 12.18
CA MET A 302 12.96 5.56 12.77
C MET A 302 12.56 6.60 13.82
N THR A 303 13.46 7.02 14.70
CA THR A 303 13.16 8.11 15.63
C THR A 303 12.92 9.43 14.90
N VAL A 304 13.68 9.71 13.83
CA VAL A 304 13.43 10.88 12.96
C VAL A 304 12.05 10.81 12.28
N ALA A 305 11.64 9.64 11.77
CA ALA A 305 10.33 9.45 11.16
C ALA A 305 9.19 9.64 12.17
N ILE A 306 9.32 9.08 13.38
CA ILE A 306 8.38 9.25 14.50
C ILE A 306 8.22 10.75 14.86
N LEU A 307 9.34 11.46 15.06
CA LEU A 307 9.33 12.89 15.38
C LEU A 307 8.78 13.74 14.23
N SER A 308 9.08 13.37 12.98
CA SER A 308 8.53 14.01 11.78
C SER A 308 7.02 13.80 11.68
N GLY A 309 6.52 12.62 12.07
CA GLY A 309 5.09 12.33 12.23
C GLY A 309 4.39 13.33 13.14
N TYR A 310 4.91 13.54 14.37
CA TYR A 310 4.37 14.54 15.28
C TYR A 310 4.49 15.98 14.74
N LEU A 311 5.66 16.35 14.20
CA LEU A 311 5.94 17.71 13.72
C LEU A 311 5.01 18.10 12.56
N VAL A 312 4.86 17.24 11.55
CA VAL A 312 3.97 17.49 10.40
C VAL A 312 2.51 17.51 10.85
N SER A 313 2.12 16.67 11.81
CA SER A 313 0.76 16.68 12.38
C SER A 313 0.43 17.96 13.13
N PHE A 314 1.39 18.47 13.92
CA PHE A 314 1.28 19.75 14.61
C PHE A 314 1.11 20.90 13.62
N VAL A 315 1.97 20.97 12.61
CA VAL A 315 1.87 21.99 11.54
C VAL A 315 0.55 21.87 10.78
N ALA A 316 0.11 20.67 10.41
CA ALA A 316 -1.15 20.47 9.70
C ALA A 316 -2.36 20.94 10.52
N TYR A 317 -2.46 20.51 11.79
CA TYR A 317 -3.58 20.84 12.67
C TYR A 317 -3.70 22.35 12.92
N PHE A 318 -2.62 23.01 13.36
CA PHE A 318 -2.66 24.44 13.65
C PHE A 318 -2.75 25.31 12.38
N SER A 319 -2.19 24.87 11.24
CA SER A 319 -2.38 25.53 9.94
C SER A 319 -3.84 25.50 9.48
N ALA A 320 -4.52 24.35 9.63
CA ALA A 320 -5.93 24.22 9.30
C ALA A 320 -6.83 25.11 10.18
N LEU A 321 -6.54 25.17 11.48
CA LEU A 321 -7.24 26.08 12.40
C LEU A 321 -7.04 27.56 12.02
N TRP A 322 -5.80 27.98 11.78
CA TRP A 322 -5.46 29.37 11.45
C TRP A 322 -6.04 29.83 10.11
N ARG A 323 -6.02 28.96 9.08
CA ARG A 323 -6.64 29.24 7.77
C ARG A 323 -8.17 29.16 7.76
N GLY A 324 -8.80 28.74 8.86
CA GLY A 324 -10.24 28.49 8.88
C GLY A 324 -10.66 27.32 7.96
N ALA A 325 -9.76 26.37 7.71
CA ALA A 325 -9.95 25.22 6.82
C ALA A 325 -10.47 23.96 7.55
N GLN A 326 -11.22 24.16 8.64
CA GLN A 326 -11.77 23.06 9.44
C GLN A 326 -12.75 22.19 8.64
N HIS A 327 -12.80 20.90 8.96
CA HIS A 327 -13.79 19.95 8.44
C HIS A 327 -14.16 18.94 9.55
N ARG A 328 -15.46 18.74 9.78
CA ARG A 328 -16.04 17.76 10.73
C ARG A 328 -15.25 17.67 12.05
N MET A 329 -15.16 18.78 12.77
CA MET A 329 -14.50 18.89 14.07
C MET A 329 -15.46 18.48 15.18
N THR A 330 -14.99 17.67 16.13
CA THR A 330 -15.79 17.23 17.29
C THR A 330 -15.73 18.20 18.47
N GLY A 331 -14.74 19.11 18.50
CA GLY A 331 -14.48 19.99 19.64
C GLY A 331 -13.62 19.35 20.73
N TYR A 332 -13.10 18.15 20.51
CA TYR A 332 -12.21 17.42 21.42
C TYR A 332 -10.78 17.43 20.86
N PRO A 333 -9.87 18.33 21.29
CA PRO A 333 -8.63 18.61 20.57
C PRO A 333 -7.69 17.42 20.40
N ILE A 334 -7.70 16.45 21.33
CA ILE A 334 -6.88 15.23 21.24
C ILE A 334 -7.37 14.31 20.12
N TYR A 335 -8.69 14.16 19.99
CA TYR A 335 -9.32 13.34 18.95
C TYR A 335 -9.28 14.04 17.58
N ASP A 336 -9.56 15.35 17.55
CA ASP A 336 -9.48 16.17 16.34
C ASP A 336 -8.04 16.32 15.83
N PHE A 337 -7.01 16.28 16.69
CA PHE A 337 -5.60 16.17 16.28
C PHE A 337 -5.27 14.78 15.70
N PHE A 338 -5.83 13.72 16.27
CA PHE A 338 -5.61 12.35 15.80
C PHE A 338 -6.19 12.11 14.41
N LEU A 339 -7.47 12.44 14.20
CA LEU A 339 -8.11 12.30 12.89
C LEU A 339 -7.70 13.43 11.92
N GLY A 340 -7.53 14.65 12.42
CA GLY A 340 -7.12 15.82 11.64
C GLY A 340 -8.18 16.90 11.54
N ALA A 341 -7.73 18.11 11.18
CA ALA A 341 -8.59 19.29 11.12
C ALA A 341 -9.06 19.66 9.70
N GLU A 342 -8.31 19.32 8.65
CA GLU A 342 -8.61 19.65 7.25
C GLU A 342 -8.80 18.37 6.42
N LEU A 343 -9.66 18.42 5.40
CA LEU A 343 -9.92 17.26 4.56
C LEU A 343 -8.76 16.98 3.59
N ASN A 344 -8.44 17.92 2.68
CA ASN A 344 -7.47 17.72 1.59
C ASN A 344 -6.50 18.91 1.46
N PRO A 345 -5.53 19.07 2.39
CA PRO A 345 -4.53 20.13 2.34
C PRO A 345 -3.67 20.06 1.09
N ARG A 346 -3.37 21.23 0.51
CA ARG A 346 -2.70 21.39 -0.79
C ARG A 346 -1.65 22.49 -0.80
N MET A 347 -0.69 22.37 -1.70
CA MET A 347 0.42 23.31 -1.88
C MET A 347 0.79 23.46 -3.37
N PHE A 348 1.28 24.65 -3.76
CA PHE A 348 1.74 24.97 -5.13
C PHE A 348 0.69 24.70 -6.25
N GLY A 349 -0.61 24.61 -5.92
CA GLY A 349 -1.69 24.28 -6.86
C GLY A 349 -1.73 22.83 -7.37
N ILE A 350 -0.61 22.10 -7.29
CA ILE A 350 -0.45 20.73 -7.80
C ILE A 350 -0.36 19.66 -6.69
N LEU A 351 0.30 19.96 -5.57
CA LEU A 351 0.57 18.98 -4.52
C LEU A 351 -0.62 18.84 -3.58
N ASP A 352 -1.10 17.60 -3.44
CA ASP A 352 -2.05 17.18 -2.41
C ASP A 352 -1.30 16.32 -1.39
N PHE A 353 -1.34 16.69 -0.12
CA PHE A 353 -0.47 16.08 0.90
C PHE A 353 -0.77 14.60 1.13
N LYS A 354 -2.04 14.17 0.98
CA LYS A 354 -2.39 12.76 1.09
C LYS A 354 -1.83 11.96 -0.06
N MET A 355 -2.10 12.36 -1.30
CA MET A 355 -1.60 11.64 -2.49
C MET A 355 -0.07 11.61 -2.56
N PHE A 356 0.60 12.65 -2.04
CA PHE A 356 2.05 12.67 -1.89
C PHE A 356 2.52 11.59 -0.90
N PHE A 357 1.95 11.58 0.31
CA PHE A 357 2.37 10.69 1.40
C PHE A 357 1.96 9.22 1.19
N GLU A 358 0.77 8.94 0.66
CA GLU A 358 0.17 7.59 0.59
C GLU A 358 0.99 6.57 -0.24
N VAL A 359 1.73 7.06 -1.25
CA VAL A 359 2.48 6.20 -2.18
C VAL A 359 4.00 6.33 -2.00
N ARG A 360 4.54 7.55 -2.07
CA ARG A 360 5.98 7.77 -2.27
C ARG A 360 6.79 7.51 -1.00
N ILE A 361 6.31 7.95 0.16
CA ILE A 361 7.06 7.79 1.42
C ILE A 361 7.05 6.33 1.93
N PRO A 362 5.90 5.68 2.20
CA PRO A 362 5.88 4.38 2.85
C PRO A 362 6.48 3.27 2.00
N TRP A 363 6.07 3.15 0.74
CA TRP A 363 6.41 2.00 -0.08
C TRP A 363 7.81 2.10 -0.69
N PHE A 364 8.31 3.31 -0.98
CA PHE A 364 9.66 3.46 -1.51
C PHE A 364 10.72 3.28 -0.42
N ILE A 365 10.47 3.74 0.81
CA ILE A 365 11.34 3.43 1.97
C ILE A 365 11.35 1.92 2.24
N LEU A 366 10.19 1.27 2.24
CA LEU A 366 10.09 -0.18 2.50
C LEU A 366 10.87 -1.03 1.48
N PHE A 367 10.81 -0.69 0.21
CA PHE A 367 11.65 -1.30 -0.82
C PHE A 367 13.13 -0.91 -0.69
N GLY A 368 13.42 0.36 -0.41
CA GLY A 368 14.78 0.87 -0.22
C GLY A 368 15.53 0.16 0.91
N LEU A 369 14.81 -0.20 1.98
CA LEU A 369 15.33 -1.07 3.05
C LEU A 369 15.68 -2.46 2.52
N SER A 370 14.83 -3.12 1.73
CA SER A 370 15.16 -4.45 1.17
C SER A 370 16.32 -4.41 0.18
N CYS A 371 16.45 -3.34 -0.63
CA CYS A 371 17.64 -3.13 -1.45
C CYS A 371 18.89 -2.83 -0.60
N GLY A 372 18.75 -2.12 0.52
CA GLY A 372 19.81 -1.93 1.50
C GLY A 372 20.27 -3.24 2.14
N ALA A 373 19.34 -4.11 2.52
CA ALA A 373 19.65 -5.45 3.03
C ALA A 373 20.35 -6.32 1.97
N ALA A 374 19.88 -6.29 0.72
CA ALA A 374 20.50 -7.00 -0.40
C ALA A 374 21.93 -6.51 -0.68
N ALA A 375 22.16 -5.19 -0.68
CA ALA A 375 23.49 -4.61 -0.82
C ALA A 375 24.42 -4.98 0.35
N ARG A 376 23.93 -4.92 1.60
CA ARG A 376 24.70 -5.32 2.79
C ARG A 376 25.06 -6.80 2.79
N GLN A 377 24.17 -7.65 2.30
CA GLN A 377 24.41 -9.09 2.16
C GLN A 377 25.44 -9.38 1.07
N TYR A 378 25.34 -8.71 -0.08
CA TYR A 378 26.32 -8.82 -1.17
C TYR A 378 27.72 -8.36 -0.74
N GLU A 379 27.84 -7.21 -0.08
CA GLU A 379 29.11 -6.68 0.42
C GLU A 379 29.75 -7.60 1.48
N ARG A 380 28.95 -8.16 2.40
CA ARG A 380 29.44 -9.00 3.50
C ARG A 380 29.77 -10.43 3.08
N TYR A 381 29.06 -11.01 2.11
CA TYR A 381 29.14 -12.44 1.78
C TYR A 381 29.52 -12.74 0.31
N GLY A 382 29.55 -11.74 -0.57
CA GLY A 382 29.78 -11.90 -2.01
C GLY A 382 28.58 -12.44 -2.80
N TYR A 383 27.44 -12.69 -2.15
CA TYR A 383 26.21 -13.15 -2.77
C TYR A 383 24.96 -12.63 -2.03
N ILE A 384 23.80 -12.74 -2.67
CA ILE A 384 22.49 -12.39 -2.10
C ILE A 384 21.69 -13.69 -1.98
N SER A 385 21.04 -13.93 -0.83
CA SER A 385 20.25 -15.13 -0.61
C SER A 385 18.87 -15.03 -1.27
N GLY A 386 18.25 -16.16 -1.58
CA GLY A 386 16.97 -16.19 -2.26
C GLY A 386 15.83 -15.59 -1.42
N GLU A 387 15.95 -15.61 -0.10
CA GLU A 387 15.02 -15.01 0.87
C GLU A 387 15.06 -13.48 0.83
N VAL A 388 16.25 -12.89 0.69
CA VAL A 388 16.42 -11.44 0.55
C VAL A 388 15.98 -10.99 -0.85
N LEU A 389 16.30 -11.75 -1.90
CA LEU A 389 15.77 -11.52 -3.25
C LEU A 389 14.23 -11.64 -3.29
N PHE A 390 13.64 -12.51 -2.48
CA PHE A 390 12.19 -12.63 -2.35
C PHE A 390 11.58 -11.36 -1.75
N LEU A 391 12.15 -10.79 -0.68
CA LEU A 391 11.67 -9.52 -0.13
C LEU A 391 11.87 -8.33 -1.08
N VAL A 392 12.99 -8.27 -1.80
CA VAL A 392 13.22 -7.24 -2.84
C VAL A 392 12.14 -7.32 -3.93
N LEU A 393 11.84 -8.52 -4.45
CA LEU A 393 10.76 -8.73 -5.41
C LEU A 393 9.38 -8.39 -4.82
N ALA A 394 9.12 -8.83 -3.59
CA ALA A 394 7.82 -8.69 -2.93
C ALA A 394 7.46 -7.22 -2.67
N HIS A 395 8.39 -6.45 -2.12
CA HIS A 395 8.23 -5.01 -1.90
C HIS A 395 8.24 -4.23 -3.22
N TYR A 396 9.08 -4.61 -4.20
CA TYR A 396 9.06 -4.00 -5.54
C TYR A 396 7.68 -4.14 -6.20
N LEU A 397 7.13 -5.34 -6.25
CA LEU A 397 5.84 -5.61 -6.89
C LEU A 397 4.70 -4.81 -6.25
N TYR A 398 4.71 -4.70 -4.92
CA TYR A 398 3.69 -3.95 -4.17
C TYR A 398 3.84 -2.44 -4.40
N ALA A 399 5.03 -1.88 -4.18
CA ALA A 399 5.32 -0.45 -4.39
C ALA A 399 5.06 -0.01 -5.85
N ASN A 400 5.52 -0.80 -6.82
CA ASN A 400 5.27 -0.57 -8.25
C ASN A 400 3.78 -0.65 -8.61
N ALA A 401 2.99 -1.51 -7.95
CA ALA A 401 1.55 -1.57 -8.16
C ALA A 401 0.82 -0.35 -7.59
N CYS A 402 1.19 0.12 -6.39
CA CYS A 402 0.71 1.40 -5.85
C CYS A 402 1.08 2.57 -6.78
N ALA A 403 2.32 2.61 -7.27
CA ALA A 403 2.81 3.67 -8.17
C ALA A 403 2.12 3.67 -9.55
N LYS A 404 1.95 2.50 -10.19
CA LYS A 404 1.23 2.37 -11.48
C LYS A 404 -0.28 2.57 -11.34
N GLY A 405 -0.80 2.23 -10.16
CA GLY A 405 -2.22 2.31 -9.78
C GLY A 405 -2.63 3.61 -9.12
N GLU A 406 -1.76 4.62 -9.00
CA GLU A 406 -1.98 5.83 -8.20
C GLU A 406 -3.31 6.55 -8.52
N GLN A 407 -3.68 6.70 -9.80
CA GLN A 407 -4.96 7.29 -10.23
C GLN A 407 -6.21 6.54 -9.71
N LEU A 408 -6.04 5.33 -9.18
CA LEU A 408 -7.08 4.47 -8.62
C LEU A 408 -7.18 4.60 -7.08
N ILE A 409 -6.26 5.34 -6.44
CA ILE A 409 -6.29 5.70 -5.01
C ILE A 409 -7.19 6.93 -4.78
N VAL A 410 -7.22 7.87 -5.74
CA VAL A 410 -8.05 9.09 -5.72
C VAL A 410 -9.53 8.90 -5.29
N PRO A 411 -10.25 7.79 -5.63
CA PRO A 411 -11.60 7.52 -5.12
C PRO A 411 -11.69 6.73 -3.79
N THR A 412 -10.57 6.44 -3.09
CA THR A 412 -10.59 5.70 -1.81
C THR A 412 -11.06 6.58 -0.64
N TRP A 413 -11.55 5.90 0.40
CA TRP A 413 -11.98 6.49 1.67
C TRP A 413 -10.99 7.51 2.23
N ASP A 414 -9.71 7.17 2.13
CA ASP A 414 -8.59 7.88 2.72
C ASP A 414 -8.39 9.25 2.02
N MET A 415 -8.76 9.35 0.74
CA MET A 415 -8.76 10.60 -0.04
C MET A 415 -10.03 11.43 0.13
N TYR A 416 -11.23 10.84 0.02
CA TYR A 416 -12.48 11.64 -0.01
C TYR A 416 -13.18 11.84 1.34
N TYR A 417 -12.93 10.98 2.33
CA TYR A 417 -13.58 11.02 3.65
C TYR A 417 -12.58 11.37 4.77
N GLU A 418 -11.49 10.63 4.86
CA GLU A 418 -10.61 10.66 6.03
C GLU A 418 -9.90 12.02 6.15
N LYS A 419 -9.67 12.51 7.37
CA LYS A 419 -9.07 13.85 7.57
C LYS A 419 -7.54 13.77 7.59
N TRP A 420 -6.87 14.89 7.30
CA TRP A 420 -5.41 14.97 7.38
C TRP A 420 -4.96 15.31 8.80
N GLY A 421 -4.74 14.25 9.58
CA GLY A 421 -4.28 14.32 10.97
C GLY A 421 -3.23 13.28 11.31
N PHE A 422 -2.89 13.20 12.60
CA PHE A 422 -1.79 12.37 13.07
C PHE A 422 -1.90 10.91 12.61
N MET A 423 -3.10 10.33 12.53
CA MET A 423 -3.28 8.97 12.06
C MET A 423 -2.66 8.75 10.66
N LEU A 424 -3.09 9.48 9.63
CA LEU A 424 -2.57 9.30 8.28
C LEU A 424 -1.11 9.78 8.14
N ILE A 425 -0.77 10.88 8.81
CA ILE A 425 0.58 11.47 8.76
C ILE A 425 1.61 10.52 9.37
N PHE A 426 1.36 10.02 10.59
CA PHE A 426 2.26 9.10 11.29
C PHE A 426 2.35 7.74 10.59
N TRP A 427 1.23 7.17 10.12
CA TRP A 427 1.26 5.88 9.43
C TRP A 427 2.02 5.95 8.10
N ASN A 428 1.88 7.00 7.29
CA ASN A 428 2.61 7.10 6.02
C ASN A 428 4.08 7.54 6.19
N LEU A 429 4.43 8.36 7.19
CA LEU A 429 5.83 8.74 7.46
C LEU A 429 6.64 7.67 8.18
N ALA A 430 6.04 6.98 9.16
CA ALA A 430 6.76 6.10 10.09
C ALA A 430 6.13 4.71 10.20
N GLY A 431 4.82 4.63 10.48
CA GLY A 431 4.15 3.38 10.85
C GLY A 431 4.27 2.27 9.80
N VAL A 432 3.82 2.52 8.56
CA VAL A 432 3.92 1.57 7.45
C VAL A 432 5.38 1.25 7.09
N PRO A 433 6.25 2.22 6.72
CA PRO A 433 7.58 1.91 6.19
C PRO A 433 8.46 1.16 7.19
N LEU A 434 8.32 1.46 8.50
CA LEU A 434 9.27 1.03 9.53
C LEU A 434 8.72 -0.03 10.49
N SER A 435 7.39 -0.28 10.50
CA SER A 435 6.82 -1.43 11.21
C SER A 435 6.62 -2.65 10.31
N TYR A 436 6.44 -2.46 8.99
CA TYR A 436 6.27 -3.58 8.05
C TYR A 436 7.61 -4.19 7.61
N CYS A 437 8.70 -3.41 7.66
CA CYS A 437 10.04 -3.86 7.26
C CYS A 437 10.72 -4.86 8.21
N HIS A 438 10.09 -5.25 9.32
CA HIS A 438 10.73 -6.14 10.32
C HIS A 438 11.18 -7.49 9.76
N CYS A 439 10.56 -7.97 8.67
CA CYS A 439 11.05 -9.09 7.88
C CYS A 439 12.46 -8.83 7.29
N THR A 440 12.67 -7.65 6.71
CA THR A 440 13.95 -7.20 6.14
C THR A 440 14.99 -6.97 7.23
N ILE A 441 14.63 -6.35 8.35
CA ILE A 441 15.56 -6.14 9.49
C ILE A 441 16.01 -7.49 10.06
N PHE A 442 15.10 -8.47 10.19
CA PHE A 442 15.46 -9.82 10.61
C PHE A 442 16.44 -10.48 9.63
N LEU A 443 16.13 -10.56 8.32
CA LEU A 443 17.04 -11.17 7.34
C LEU A 443 18.40 -10.46 7.23
N ALA A 444 18.43 -9.14 7.44
CA ALA A 444 19.67 -8.36 7.39
C ALA A 444 20.58 -8.57 8.61
N ASN A 445 20.02 -8.87 9.79
CA ASN A 445 20.78 -8.97 11.04
C ASN A 445 21.28 -10.40 11.35
N HIS A 446 20.64 -11.45 10.81
CA HIS A 446 21.00 -12.86 11.03
C HIS A 446 21.84 -13.43 9.87
N HIS A 447 22.56 -14.53 10.09
CA HIS A 447 23.37 -15.17 9.04
C HIS A 447 22.48 -15.91 8.01
N PRO A 448 22.80 -15.94 6.69
CA PRO A 448 21.92 -16.57 5.70
C PRO A 448 21.52 -18.03 5.97
N ASP A 449 22.39 -18.83 6.58
CA ASP A 449 22.09 -20.22 6.95
C ASP A 449 21.02 -20.35 8.06
N GLU A 450 20.71 -19.28 8.79
CA GLU A 450 19.76 -19.29 9.92
C GLU A 450 18.28 -19.26 9.53
N TYR A 451 18.00 -18.75 8.34
CA TYR A 451 16.66 -18.61 7.75
C TYR A 451 16.55 -19.31 6.39
N LYS A 452 17.57 -20.06 6.01
CA LYS A 452 17.73 -20.73 4.72
C LYS A 452 16.58 -21.67 4.38
N TRP A 453 15.92 -21.41 3.26
CA TRP A 453 14.84 -22.24 2.76
C TRP A 453 15.33 -23.48 2.03
N ASN A 454 14.46 -24.49 1.94
CA ASN A 454 14.61 -25.52 0.92
C ASN A 454 14.44 -24.86 -0.47
N PRO A 455 15.39 -25.00 -1.41
CA PRO A 455 15.34 -24.30 -2.70
C PRO A 455 14.09 -24.58 -3.55
N ILE A 456 13.51 -25.79 -3.45
CA ILE A 456 12.28 -26.14 -4.16
C ILE A 456 11.09 -25.42 -3.53
N ALA A 457 10.98 -25.44 -2.20
CA ALA A 457 9.92 -24.72 -1.48
C ALA A 457 9.99 -23.20 -1.74
N LEU A 458 11.20 -22.63 -1.79
CA LEU A 458 11.42 -21.24 -2.12
C LEU A 458 11.02 -20.91 -3.57
N THR A 459 11.44 -21.73 -4.54
CA THR A 459 11.02 -21.58 -5.95
C THR A 459 9.49 -21.64 -6.10
N VAL A 460 8.82 -22.56 -5.39
CA VAL A 460 7.35 -22.64 -5.36
C VAL A 460 6.73 -21.38 -4.73
N LEU A 461 7.33 -20.83 -3.67
CA LEU A 461 6.88 -19.57 -3.05
C LEU A 461 6.99 -18.37 -4.01
N PHE A 462 8.10 -18.26 -4.77
CA PHE A 462 8.25 -17.24 -5.83
C PHE A 462 7.16 -17.36 -6.90
N ILE A 463 6.91 -18.57 -7.42
CA ILE A 463 5.89 -18.82 -8.44
C ILE A 463 4.48 -18.50 -7.89
N ALA A 464 4.17 -18.94 -6.68
CA ALA A 464 2.90 -18.64 -6.02
C ALA A 464 2.70 -17.13 -5.79
N TYR A 465 3.73 -16.41 -5.36
CA TYR A 465 3.66 -14.96 -5.15
C TYR A 465 3.41 -14.20 -6.47
N LEU A 466 4.08 -14.59 -7.56
CA LEU A 466 3.84 -14.01 -8.89
C LEU A 466 2.43 -14.31 -9.42
N PHE A 467 1.91 -15.52 -9.20
CA PHE A 467 0.53 -15.86 -9.55
C PHE A 467 -0.49 -15.06 -8.74
N VAL A 468 -0.34 -14.98 -7.41
CA VAL A 468 -1.24 -14.23 -6.54
C VAL A 468 -1.15 -12.72 -6.82
N TYR A 469 0.03 -12.19 -7.18
CA TYR A 469 0.19 -10.83 -7.70
C TYR A 469 -0.64 -10.59 -8.96
N TRP A 470 -0.60 -11.52 -9.93
CA TRP A 470 -1.44 -11.42 -11.13
C TRP A 470 -2.94 -11.43 -10.80
N VAL A 471 -3.39 -12.31 -9.90
CA VAL A 471 -4.80 -12.33 -9.44
C VAL A 471 -5.19 -10.99 -8.80
N TRP A 472 -4.37 -10.46 -7.90
CA TRP A 472 -4.64 -9.22 -7.16
C TRP A 472 -4.68 -7.97 -8.05
N ASP A 473 -3.67 -7.78 -8.89
CA ASP A 473 -3.55 -6.62 -9.77
C ASP A 473 -4.64 -6.63 -10.86
N THR A 474 -4.98 -7.82 -11.38
CA THR A 474 -6.12 -8.01 -12.28
C THR A 474 -7.45 -7.74 -11.57
N THR A 475 -7.65 -8.26 -10.36
CA THR A 475 -8.86 -8.01 -9.55
C THR A 475 -9.05 -6.52 -9.27
N ASN A 476 -8.02 -5.83 -8.76
CA ASN A 476 -8.12 -4.40 -8.51
C ASN A 476 -8.30 -3.59 -9.81
N SER A 477 -7.62 -3.97 -10.89
CA SER A 477 -7.83 -3.36 -12.20
C SER A 477 -9.27 -3.50 -12.70
N GLN A 478 -9.91 -4.66 -12.59
CA GLN A 478 -11.28 -4.86 -13.08
C GLN A 478 -12.30 -3.96 -12.35
N LYS A 479 -12.28 -3.96 -11.00
CA LYS A 479 -13.10 -3.06 -10.17
C LYS A 479 -12.87 -1.60 -10.55
N ASN A 480 -11.61 -1.17 -10.58
CA ASN A 480 -11.28 0.24 -10.69
C ASN A 480 -11.48 0.74 -12.14
N SER A 481 -11.25 -0.09 -13.15
CA SER A 481 -11.51 0.24 -14.55
C SER A 481 -13.01 0.30 -14.83
N PHE A 482 -13.81 -0.65 -14.33
CA PHE A 482 -15.28 -0.61 -14.42
C PHE A 482 -15.82 0.71 -13.83
N ARG A 483 -15.39 1.06 -12.61
CA ARG A 483 -15.77 2.32 -11.96
C ARG A 483 -15.25 3.56 -12.69
N ALA A 484 -14.14 3.48 -13.42
CA ALA A 484 -13.65 4.59 -14.23
C ALA A 484 -14.46 4.74 -15.53
N GLN A 485 -14.84 3.64 -16.18
CA GLN A 485 -15.72 3.63 -17.37
C GLN A 485 -17.11 4.19 -17.04
N GLU A 486 -17.68 3.80 -15.90
CA GLU A 486 -18.96 4.31 -15.35
C GLU A 486 -19.00 5.85 -15.21
N ARG A 487 -17.84 6.52 -15.14
CA ARG A 487 -17.72 7.99 -15.08
C ARG A 487 -17.06 8.64 -16.31
N GLY A 488 -16.77 7.89 -17.37
CA GLY A 488 -16.00 8.40 -18.52
C GLY A 488 -14.53 8.76 -18.21
N GLN A 489 -14.00 8.24 -17.10
CA GLN A 489 -12.69 8.60 -16.52
C GLN A 489 -11.61 7.50 -16.71
N LEU A 490 -11.77 6.56 -17.65
CA LEU A 490 -10.81 5.47 -17.83
C LEU A 490 -9.53 5.96 -18.54
N ILE A 491 -8.47 6.20 -17.75
CA ILE A 491 -7.14 6.53 -18.27
C ILE A 491 -6.36 5.24 -18.54
N ASN A 492 -6.11 4.92 -19.82
CA ASN A 492 -5.29 3.79 -20.21
C ASN A 492 -3.80 4.19 -20.30
N ARG A 493 -3.00 3.81 -19.29
CA ARG A 493 -1.56 4.09 -19.20
C ARG A 493 -0.73 2.88 -19.65
N ARG A 494 0.39 3.11 -20.35
CA ARG A 494 1.43 2.11 -20.61
C ARG A 494 2.38 2.04 -19.40
N THR A 495 2.05 1.21 -18.41
CA THR A 495 2.85 1.03 -17.18
C THR A 495 3.26 -0.43 -16.99
N PHE A 496 4.46 -0.67 -16.48
CA PHE A 496 4.99 -2.01 -16.24
C PHE A 496 4.63 -2.55 -14.84
N PRO A 497 4.30 -3.84 -14.69
CA PRO A 497 3.83 -4.75 -15.72
C PRO A 497 2.36 -4.43 -16.07
N GLN A 498 2.04 -4.46 -17.36
CA GLN A 498 0.67 -4.31 -17.87
C GLN A 498 0.06 -5.69 -18.06
N LEU A 499 -0.78 -6.12 -17.11
CA LEU A 499 -1.34 -7.47 -17.11
C LEU A 499 -2.55 -7.60 -18.07
N PRO A 500 -2.83 -8.80 -18.59
CA PRO A 500 -4.05 -9.07 -19.37
C PRO A 500 -5.32 -9.00 -18.51
N TRP A 501 -6.49 -8.93 -19.16
CA TRP A 501 -7.83 -8.93 -18.53
C TRP A 501 -8.11 -7.83 -17.48
N ARG A 502 -7.32 -6.73 -17.47
CA ARG A 502 -7.56 -5.54 -16.63
C ARG A 502 -8.95 -4.92 -16.75
N VAL A 503 -9.64 -5.13 -17.87
CA VAL A 503 -10.98 -4.62 -18.17
C VAL A 503 -11.85 -5.79 -18.60
N VAL A 504 -13.01 -5.96 -17.96
CA VAL A 504 -14.04 -6.90 -18.41
C VAL A 504 -14.83 -6.21 -19.53
N LYS A 505 -14.93 -6.85 -20.71
CA LYS A 505 -15.79 -6.37 -21.81
C LYS A 505 -17.22 -6.82 -21.55
N ASN A 506 -18.19 -5.93 -21.75
CA ASN A 506 -19.62 -6.16 -21.57
C ASN A 506 -19.96 -6.90 -20.25
N PRO A 507 -19.50 -6.39 -19.08
CA PRO A 507 -19.61 -7.09 -17.81
C PRO A 507 -21.06 -7.28 -17.36
N LYS A 508 -21.35 -8.42 -16.75
CA LYS A 508 -22.57 -8.64 -15.98
C LYS A 508 -22.61 -7.70 -14.78
N THR A 509 -23.78 -7.08 -14.58
CA THR A 509 -24.01 -6.11 -13.52
C THR A 509 -25.37 -6.31 -12.86
N ILE A 510 -25.49 -5.88 -11.61
CA ILE A 510 -26.76 -5.82 -10.87
C ILE A 510 -27.00 -4.35 -10.51
N THR A 511 -28.16 -3.80 -10.86
CA THR A 511 -28.50 -2.39 -10.62
C THR A 511 -29.49 -2.27 -9.47
N SER A 512 -29.23 -1.37 -8.52
CA SER A 512 -30.15 -1.11 -7.41
C SER A 512 -31.35 -0.25 -7.83
N ALA A 513 -32.40 -0.23 -6.99
CA ALA A 513 -33.55 0.66 -7.18
C ALA A 513 -33.18 2.16 -7.18
N LYS A 514 -31.98 2.54 -6.71
CA LYS A 514 -31.44 3.90 -6.74
C LYS A 514 -30.62 4.20 -8.02
N GLY A 515 -30.46 3.23 -8.91
CA GLY A 515 -29.62 3.31 -10.11
C GLY A 515 -28.13 3.01 -9.87
N ASP A 516 -27.74 2.66 -8.64
CA ASP A 516 -26.35 2.28 -8.34
C ASP A 516 -26.03 0.88 -8.91
N VAL A 517 -25.00 0.77 -9.74
CA VAL A 517 -24.61 -0.49 -10.39
C VAL A 517 -23.56 -1.24 -9.57
N ILE A 518 -23.64 -2.56 -9.52
CA ILE A 518 -22.67 -3.52 -8.94
C ILE A 518 -22.04 -4.32 -10.08
N LEU A 519 -20.71 -4.51 -10.05
CA LEU A 519 -20.00 -5.44 -10.94
C LEU A 519 -20.15 -6.87 -10.40
N ALA A 520 -20.76 -7.76 -11.18
CA ALA A 520 -20.99 -9.16 -10.84
C ALA A 520 -20.28 -10.12 -11.82
N ASP A 521 -19.11 -9.71 -12.31
CA ASP A 521 -18.37 -10.39 -13.37
C ASP A 521 -16.85 -10.33 -13.17
N GLY A 522 -16.11 -11.10 -13.97
CA GLY A 522 -14.67 -11.31 -13.82
C GLY A 522 -14.35 -11.86 -12.44
N MET A 523 -13.29 -11.34 -11.81
CA MET A 523 -12.88 -11.75 -10.46
C MET A 523 -14.00 -11.51 -9.41
N TYR A 524 -14.84 -10.49 -9.59
CA TYR A 524 -15.96 -10.19 -8.69
C TYR A 524 -17.20 -11.06 -8.92
N GLY A 525 -17.21 -11.90 -9.97
CA GLY A 525 -18.16 -13.00 -10.14
C GLY A 525 -17.79 -14.27 -9.37
N TYR A 526 -16.54 -14.41 -8.90
CA TYR A 526 -16.07 -15.61 -8.17
C TYR A 526 -16.09 -15.44 -6.65
N ALA A 527 -15.60 -14.31 -6.11
CA ALA A 527 -15.78 -13.93 -4.71
C ALA A 527 -15.69 -12.41 -4.51
N ARG A 528 -16.39 -11.89 -3.51
CA ARG A 528 -16.64 -10.44 -3.33
C ARG A 528 -15.38 -9.63 -2.97
N LYS A 529 -14.33 -10.27 -2.42
CA LYS A 529 -13.10 -9.66 -1.87
C LYS A 529 -11.82 -10.47 -2.15
N ILE A 530 -11.70 -11.14 -3.31
CA ILE A 530 -10.48 -11.91 -3.69
C ILE A 530 -9.17 -11.13 -3.42
N HIS A 531 -9.14 -9.85 -3.81
CA HIS A 531 -7.99 -8.98 -3.56
C HIS A 531 -7.54 -8.95 -2.09
N TYR A 532 -8.44 -8.95 -1.11
CA TYR A 532 -8.08 -8.96 0.31
C TYR A 532 -7.42 -10.29 0.74
N THR A 533 -7.80 -11.40 0.12
CA THR A 533 -7.11 -12.70 0.29
C THR A 533 -5.68 -12.62 -0.24
N CYS A 534 -5.49 -12.00 -1.41
CA CYS A 534 -4.16 -11.83 -2.00
C CYS A 534 -3.29 -10.89 -1.15
N ASP A 535 -3.83 -9.77 -0.67
CA ASP A 535 -3.15 -8.86 0.25
C ASP A 535 -2.71 -9.57 1.54
N ALA A 536 -3.62 -10.37 2.14
CA ALA A 536 -3.30 -11.19 3.31
C ALA A 536 -2.23 -12.26 3.00
N PHE A 537 -2.27 -12.89 1.82
CA PHE A 537 -1.24 -13.82 1.36
C PHE A 537 0.12 -13.14 1.23
N PHE A 538 0.20 -11.94 0.64
CA PHE A 538 1.48 -11.20 0.55
C PHE A 538 2.03 -10.90 1.94
N ALA A 539 1.20 -10.36 2.83
CA ALA A 539 1.59 -10.07 4.20
C ALA A 539 2.12 -11.32 4.91
N ILE A 540 1.37 -12.43 4.88
CA ILE A 540 1.80 -13.72 5.44
C ILE A 540 3.13 -14.18 4.85
N CYS A 541 3.36 -14.02 3.53
CA CYS A 541 4.63 -14.38 2.91
C CYS A 541 5.83 -13.56 3.43
N TRP A 542 5.64 -12.27 3.72
CA TRP A 542 6.71 -11.41 4.25
C TRP A 542 7.12 -11.81 5.67
N GLY A 543 6.18 -12.29 6.49
CA GLY A 543 6.51 -12.93 7.77
C GLY A 543 7.14 -14.31 7.57
N LEU A 544 6.48 -15.17 6.78
CA LEU A 544 6.82 -16.57 6.58
C LEU A 544 8.25 -16.78 6.08
N ILE A 545 8.74 -15.94 5.15
CA ILE A 545 10.10 -16.07 4.60
C ILE A 545 11.20 -16.04 5.68
N THR A 546 10.94 -15.41 6.82
CA THR A 546 11.88 -15.34 7.97
C THR A 546 11.83 -16.57 8.90
N GLY A 547 10.89 -17.49 8.69
CA GLY A 547 10.60 -18.58 9.61
C GLY A 547 9.87 -18.09 10.88
N PHE A 548 10.11 -18.78 12.01
CA PHE A 548 9.38 -18.57 13.27
C PHE A 548 10.29 -18.27 14.48
N LYS A 549 11.57 -17.92 14.25
CA LYS A 549 12.52 -17.56 15.31
C LYS A 549 12.14 -16.27 16.05
N SER A 550 11.71 -15.25 15.29
CA SER A 550 11.32 -13.94 15.81
C SER A 550 9.82 -13.69 15.62
N PRO A 551 9.12 -13.05 16.58
CA PRO A 551 7.74 -12.62 16.40
C PRO A 551 7.59 -11.31 15.61
N PHE A 552 8.66 -10.52 15.44
CA PHE A 552 8.53 -9.18 14.83
C PHE A 552 8.21 -9.20 13.33
N PRO A 553 8.78 -10.11 12.50
CA PRO A 553 8.31 -10.32 11.13
C PRO A 553 6.83 -10.72 11.04
N TRP A 554 6.25 -11.28 12.12
CA TRP A 554 4.85 -11.68 12.20
C TRP A 554 3.90 -10.58 12.68
N PHE A 555 4.41 -9.44 13.15
CA PHE A 555 3.58 -8.28 13.53
C PHE A 555 2.73 -7.79 12.35
N TYR A 556 3.35 -7.51 11.20
CA TYR A 556 2.64 -7.05 10.01
C TYR A 556 1.58 -8.06 9.51
N PRO A 557 1.88 -9.36 9.31
CA PRO A 557 0.88 -10.37 9.00
C PRO A 557 -0.34 -10.36 9.94
N VAL A 558 -0.12 -10.33 11.26
CA VAL A 558 -1.21 -10.39 12.25
C VAL A 558 -2.02 -9.09 12.25
N PHE A 559 -1.36 -7.94 12.26
CA PHE A 559 -1.99 -6.61 12.18
C PHE A 559 -2.81 -6.47 10.90
N PHE A 560 -2.23 -6.82 9.75
CA PHE A 560 -2.87 -6.68 8.45
C PHE A 560 -4.07 -7.62 8.30
N CYS A 561 -3.95 -8.90 8.71
CA CYS A 561 -5.08 -9.84 8.67
C CYS A 561 -6.24 -9.40 9.57
N GLY A 562 -5.96 -8.83 10.76
CA GLY A 562 -7.00 -8.23 11.60
C GLY A 562 -7.65 -7.00 10.96
N MET A 563 -6.83 -6.08 10.44
CA MET A 563 -7.28 -4.86 9.76
C MET A 563 -8.13 -5.16 8.53
N ILE A 564 -7.71 -6.10 7.67
CA ILE A 564 -8.40 -6.40 6.41
C ILE A 564 -9.72 -7.15 6.64
N ALA A 565 -9.81 -7.99 7.69
CA ALA A 565 -11.06 -8.61 8.12
C ALA A 565 -12.05 -7.55 8.64
N HIS A 566 -11.60 -6.61 9.48
CA HIS A 566 -12.42 -5.49 9.94
C HIS A 566 -12.85 -4.58 8.76
N ARG A 567 -11.95 -4.29 7.82
CA ARG A 567 -12.23 -3.51 6.60
C ARG A 567 -13.30 -4.20 5.74
N ALA A 568 -13.24 -5.53 5.61
CA ALA A 568 -14.26 -6.32 4.91
C ALA A 568 -15.64 -6.22 5.57
N ALA A 569 -15.72 -6.42 6.90
CA ALA A 569 -16.98 -6.33 7.64
C ALA A 569 -17.63 -4.93 7.52
N ARG A 570 -16.83 -3.87 7.69
CA ARG A 570 -17.26 -2.46 7.54
C ARG A 570 -17.78 -2.16 6.13
N ASP A 571 -17.11 -2.68 5.11
CA ASP A 571 -17.49 -2.47 3.71
C ASP A 571 -18.77 -3.23 3.31
N ILE A 572 -18.93 -4.49 3.76
CA ILE A 572 -20.17 -5.27 3.54
C ILE A 572 -21.38 -4.58 4.18
N HIS A 573 -21.24 -4.09 5.41
CA HIS A 573 -22.31 -3.36 6.11
C HIS A 573 -22.77 -2.12 5.33
N ARG A 574 -21.82 -1.30 4.88
CA ARG A 574 -22.07 -0.12 4.05
C ARG A 574 -22.67 -0.48 2.68
N CYS A 575 -22.23 -1.58 2.07
CA CYS A 575 -22.79 -2.05 0.80
C CYS A 575 -24.25 -2.53 0.95
N ARG A 576 -24.57 -3.29 2.00
CA ARG A 576 -25.96 -3.69 2.32
C ARG A 576 -26.87 -2.47 2.49
N GLN A 577 -26.43 -1.47 3.26
CA GLN A 577 -27.17 -0.20 3.42
C GLN A 577 -27.32 0.59 2.12
N LYS A 578 -26.30 0.60 1.25
CA LYS A 578 -26.32 1.38 0.01
C LYS A 578 -27.23 0.77 -1.05
N TYR A 579 -26.98 -0.49 -1.43
CA TYR A 579 -27.60 -1.13 -2.60
C TYR A 579 -28.89 -1.91 -2.27
N GLY A 580 -29.17 -2.22 -0.99
CA GLY A 580 -30.38 -2.94 -0.59
C GLY A 580 -30.49 -4.33 -1.23
N ASP A 581 -31.65 -4.65 -1.81
CA ASP A 581 -31.93 -5.97 -2.40
C ASP A 581 -30.98 -6.35 -3.54
N ALA A 582 -30.41 -5.37 -4.26
CA ALA A 582 -29.36 -5.62 -5.25
C ALA A 582 -28.06 -6.16 -4.63
N TRP A 583 -27.78 -5.84 -3.36
CA TRP A 583 -26.71 -6.50 -2.62
C TRP A 583 -27.11 -7.92 -2.19
N THR A 584 -28.35 -8.14 -1.77
CA THR A 584 -28.87 -9.48 -1.44
C THR A 584 -28.78 -10.42 -2.65
N GLU A 585 -29.14 -9.94 -3.84
CA GLU A 585 -28.99 -10.68 -5.09
C GLU A 585 -27.51 -10.90 -5.47
N TYR A 586 -26.64 -9.91 -5.23
CA TYR A 586 -25.19 -10.09 -5.43
C TYR A 586 -24.59 -11.12 -4.45
N GLU A 587 -25.04 -11.15 -3.19
CA GLU A 587 -24.65 -12.18 -2.22
C GLU A 587 -25.21 -13.57 -2.59
N ARG A 588 -26.35 -13.64 -3.28
CA ARG A 588 -26.91 -14.89 -3.83
C ARG A 588 -26.15 -15.40 -5.06
N GLN A 589 -25.76 -14.52 -5.98
CA GLN A 589 -25.00 -14.90 -7.18
C GLN A 589 -23.53 -15.21 -6.86
N VAL A 590 -22.93 -14.46 -5.94
CA VAL A 590 -21.51 -14.56 -5.57
C VAL A 590 -21.42 -14.81 -4.06
N PRO A 591 -21.64 -16.05 -3.58
CA PRO A 591 -21.80 -16.35 -2.15
C PRO A 591 -20.49 -16.23 -1.35
N TYR A 592 -19.35 -16.47 -1.98
CA TYR A 592 -18.03 -16.44 -1.35
C TYR A 592 -17.54 -15.01 -1.12
N LEU A 593 -16.99 -14.76 0.07
CA LEU A 593 -16.45 -13.46 0.46
C LEU A 593 -14.99 -13.29 0.01
N PHE A 594 -14.12 -14.24 0.33
CA PHE A 594 -12.67 -14.12 0.22
C PHE A 594 -12.07 -15.11 -0.78
N ILE A 595 -12.38 -16.40 -0.62
CA ILE A 595 -11.81 -17.51 -1.39
C ILE A 595 -12.95 -18.23 -2.12
N PRO A 596 -13.02 -18.15 -3.47
CA PRO A 596 -14.00 -18.89 -4.25
C PRO A 596 -14.05 -20.37 -3.85
N TRP A 597 -15.26 -20.91 -3.71
CA TRP A 597 -15.52 -22.30 -3.30
C TRP A 597 -15.11 -22.67 -1.87
N VAL A 598 -14.69 -21.71 -1.02
CA VAL A 598 -14.28 -21.97 0.37
C VAL A 598 -14.95 -21.05 1.39
N ILE A 599 -14.82 -19.72 1.26
CA ILE A 599 -15.29 -18.73 2.26
C ILE A 599 -15.55 -17.36 1.65
#